data_AF-A0A8S2UEB0-F1
#
_entry.id   AF-A0A8S2UEB0-F1
#
_cell.length_a   1.000
_cell.length_b   1.000
_cell.length_c   1.000
_cell.angle_alpha   90.00
_cell.angle_beta   90.00
_cell.angle_gamma   90.00
#
_symmetry.space_group_name_H-M   'P 1'
#
loop_
_entity.id
_entity.type
_entity.pdbx_description
1 polymer ?
#
loop_
_entity_poly.entity_id
_entity_poly.type
_entity_poly.pdbx_seq_one_letter_code
_entity_poly.pdbx_strand_id
1 'polypeptide(L)' 'MRFISNVGFQISYAMMYLESKNIVHRDLTASNVLINSFGFIRVADFGHAIKKEEGANPLERSQTANEINRFQ' A
#
# COMPACT_ATOMS: atom_id res chain seq x y z
N MET A 1 -15.85 -9.64 -25.14
CA MET A 1 -15.07 -8.41 -24.85
C MET A 1 -15.46 -7.74 -23.51
N ARG A 2 -15.51 -8.46 -22.37
CA ARG A 2 -15.74 -7.84 -21.03
C ARG A 2 -14.69 -8.17 -19.97
N PHE A 3 -13.82 -9.15 -20.25
CA PHE A 3 -12.85 -9.66 -19.29
C PHE A 3 -11.84 -8.60 -18.83
N ILE A 4 -11.21 -7.90 -19.77
CA ILE A 4 -10.20 -6.87 -19.47
C ILE A 4 -10.81 -5.72 -18.65
N SER A 5 -12.03 -5.31 -18.96
CA SER A 5 -12.74 -4.28 -18.19
C SER A 5 -13.01 -4.71 -16.75
N ASN A 6 -13.38 -5.98 -16.53
CA ASN A 6 -13.63 -6.53 -15.20
C ASN A 6 -12.34 -6.64 -14.38
N VAL A 7 -11.23 -7.02 -15.01
CA VAL A 7 -9.90 -7.06 -14.39
C VAL A 7 -9.46 -5.65 -13.97
N GLY A 8 -9.57 -4.67 -14.87
CA GLY A 8 -9.24 -3.28 -14.57
C GLY A 8 -10.05 -2.71 -13.40
N PHE A 9 -11.37 -2.98 -13.36
CA PHE A 9 -12.23 -2.56 -12.25
C PHE A 9 -11.77 -3.14 -10.90
N GLN A 10 -11.48 -4.44 -10.84
CA GLN A 10 -11.03 -5.08 -9.61
C GLN A 10 -9.66 -4.58 -9.14
N ILE A 11 -8.73 -4.31 -10.07
CA ILE A 11 -7.42 -3.72 -9.75
C ILE A 11 -7.61 -2.34 -9.11
N SER A 12 -8.45 -1.49 -9.70
CA SER A 12 -8.76 -0.17 -9.16
C SER A 12 -9.38 -0.25 -7.76
N TYR A 13 -10.31 -1.20 -7.55
CA TYR A 13 -10.92 -1.43 -6.24
C TYR A 13 -9.90 -1.88 -5.19
N ALA A 14 -8.96 -2.76 -5.56
CA ALA A 14 -7.88 -3.19 -4.67
C ALA A 14 -6.93 -2.04 -4.32
N MET A 15 -6.59 -1.16 -5.26
CA MET A 15 -5.77 0.03 -4.99
C MET A 15 -6.46 1.03 -4.08
N MET A 16 -7.76 1.26 -4.27
CA MET A 16 -8.58 2.08 -3.36
C MET A 16 -8.58 1.48 -1.93
N TYR A 17 -8.64 0.16 -1.82
CA TYR A 17 -8.52 -0.50 -0.52
C TYR A 17 -7.14 -0.27 0.12
N LEU A 18 -6.04 -0.40 -0.62
CA LEU A 18 -4.70 -0.11 -0.09
C LEU A 18 -4.58 1.34 0.37
N GLU A 19 -5.09 2.29 -0.41
CA GLU A 19 -5.13 3.69 -0.03
C GLU A 19 -5.89 3.91 1.28
N SER A 20 -7.06 3.28 1.46
CA SER A 20 -7.83 3.33 2.71
C SER A 20 -7.08 2.78 3.94
N LYS A 21 -6.01 2.01 3.71
CA LYS A 21 -5.11 1.48 4.75
C LYS A 21 -3.83 2.30 4.90
N ASN A 22 -3.76 3.46 4.25
CA ASN A 22 -2.55 4.26 4.14
C ASN A 22 -1.38 3.47 3.56
N ILE A 23 -1.64 2.52 2.65
CA ILE A 23 -0.60 1.71 2.00
C ILE A 23 -0.43 2.18 0.56
N VAL A 24 0.82 2.43 0.15
CA VAL A 24 1.19 2.63 -1.27
C VAL A 24 1.96 1.41 -1.73
N HIS A 25 1.46 0.70 -2.74
CA HIS A 25 2.10 -0.51 -3.27
C HIS A 25 3.47 -0.23 -3.92
N ARG A 26 3.57 0.88 -4.66
CA ARG A 26 4.75 1.38 -5.41
C ARG A 26 5.31 0.48 -6.52
N ASP A 27 4.89 -0.78 -6.62
CA ASP A 27 5.29 -1.68 -7.71
C ASP A 27 4.10 -2.45 -8.32
N LEU A 28 3.07 -1.73 -8.78
CA LEU A 28 1.90 -2.35 -9.40
C LEU A 28 2.19 -2.65 -10.88
N THR A 29 2.58 -3.89 -11.17
CA THR A 29 2.80 -4.42 -12.52
C THR A 29 1.84 -5.57 -12.81
N ALA A 30 1.70 -5.97 -14.08
CA ALA A 30 0.87 -7.12 -14.44
C ALA A 30 1.33 -8.44 -13.78
N SER A 31 2.64 -8.59 -13.56
CA SER A 31 3.23 -9.74 -12.86
C SER A 31 2.83 -9.82 -11.39
N ASN A 32 2.49 -8.67 -10.79
CA ASN A 32 2.08 -8.52 -9.39
C ASN A 32 0.54 -8.55 -9.23
N VAL A 33 -0.20 -8.90 -10.30
CA VAL A 33 -1.64 -9.13 -10.27
C VAL A 33 -1.91 -10.59 -10.59
N LEU A 34 -2.24 -11.36 -9.55
CA LEU A 34 -2.63 -12.76 -9.69
C LEU A 34 -4.08 -12.84 -10.12
N ILE A 35 -4.40 -13.76 -11.03
CA ILE A 35 -5.77 -14.01 -11.49
C ILE A 35 -6.08 -15.50 -11.43
N ASN A 36 -7.26 -15.86 -10.91
CA ASN A 36 -7.70 -17.25 -10.88
C ASN A 36 -8.59 -17.60 -12.09
N SER A 37 -8.96 -18.88 -12.21
CA SER A 37 -9.80 -19.39 -13.30
C SER A 37 -11.20 -18.76 -13.38
N PHE A 38 -11.67 -18.11 -12.30
CA PHE A 38 -12.93 -17.40 -12.24
C PHE A 38 -12.80 -15.91 -12.60
N GLY A 39 -11.59 -15.43 -12.91
CA GLY A 39 -11.33 -14.03 -13.25
C GLY A 39 -11.29 -13.08 -12.05
N PHE A 40 -11.14 -13.61 -10.83
CA PHE A 40 -10.89 -12.79 -9.64
C PHE A 40 -9.41 -12.47 -9.51
N ILE A 41 -9.11 -11.20 -9.19
CA ILE A 41 -7.74 -10.74 -9.03
C ILE A 41 -7.32 -10.66 -7.56
N ARG A 42 -6.01 -10.76 -7.31
CA ARG A 42 -5.36 -10.38 -6.06
C ARG A 42 -4.08 -9.60 -6.37
N VAL A 43 -3.86 -8.53 -5.62
CA VAL A 43 -2.59 -7.79 -5.65
C VAL A 43 -1.57 -8.55 -4.82
N ALA A 44 -0.36 -8.71 -5.36
CA ALA A 44 0.75 -9.43 -4.76
C ALA A 44 2.04 -8.60 -4.78
N ASP A 45 3.06 -9.09 -4.07
CA ASP A 45 4.38 -8.47 -3.93
C ASP A 45 4.38 -7.06 -3.30
N PHE A 46 4.29 -7.06 -1.97
CA PHE A 46 4.37 -5.85 -1.16
C PHE A 46 5.82 -5.49 -0.76
N GLY A 47 6.85 -6.07 -1.40
CA GLY A 47 8.26 -5.83 -1.04
C GLY A 47 8.67 -4.35 -1.15
N HIS A 48 8.02 -3.60 -2.05
CA HIS A 48 8.21 -2.17 -2.23
C HIS A 48 7.15 -1.31 -1.54
N ALA A 49 6.16 -1.91 -0.87
CA ALA A 49 5.06 -1.15 -0.30
C ALA A 49 5.49 -0.34 0.93
N ILE A 50 4.87 0.83 1.13
CA ILE A 50 5.06 1.66 2.33
C ILE A 50 3.72 1.96 2.98
N LYS A 51 3.74 2.08 4.31
CA LYS A 51 2.65 2.71 5.05
C LYS A 51 2.94 4.21 5.10
N LYS A 52 2.03 5.04 4.57
CA LYS A 52 2.05 6.49 4.77
C LYS A 52 1.94 6.73 6.27
N GLU A 53 2.86 7.52 6.81
CA GLU A 53 2.73 8.00 8.17
C GLU A 53 1.52 8.93 8.24
N GLU A 54 0.59 8.63 9.14
CA GLU A 54 -0.48 9.57 9.47
C GLU A 54 0.15 10.74 10.20
N GLY A 55 0.30 11.86 9.50
CA GLY A 55 0.53 13.17 10.10
C GLY A 55 1.52 13.20 11.27
N ALA A 56 2.69 12.56 11.13
CA ALA A 56 3.78 12.76 12.07
C ALA A 56 4.20 14.22 11.96
N ASN A 57 3.73 15.05 12.88
CA ASN A 57 4.15 16.43 13.00
C ASN A 57 5.69 16.40 13.13
N PRO A 58 6.47 16.97 12.19
CA PRO A 58 7.93 16.86 12.22
C PRO A 58 8.56 17.36 13.53
N LEU A 59 7.80 18.16 14.30
CA LEU A 59 8.16 18.70 15.61
C LEU A 59 8.09 17.69 16.76
N GLU A 60 7.39 16.56 16.63
CA GLU A 60 7.32 15.53 17.70
C GLU A 60 8.52 14.58 17.67
N ARG A 61 9.16 14.40 16.51
CA ARG A 61 10.38 13.58 16.36
C ARG A 61 11.59 14.16 17.07
N SER A 62 11.68 15.50 17.16
CA SER A 62 12.79 16.16 17.86
C SER A 62 12.63 16.15 19.39
N GLN A 63 11.41 15.94 19.91
CA GLN A 63 11.18 15.83 21.35
C GLN A 63 11.47 14.41 21.87
N THR A 64 11.01 13.38 21.16
CA THR A 64 11.26 11.98 21.54
C THR A 64 12.73 11.56 21.38
N ALA A 65 13.43 12.02 20.34
CA ALA A 65 14.86 11.74 20.17
C ALA A 65 15.75 12.38 21.25
N ASN A 66 15.28 13.46 21.88
CA ASN A 66 16.01 14.14 22.97
C ASN A 66 15.71 13.56 24.36
N GLU A 67 14.62 12.82 24.54
CA GLU A 67 14.30 12.15 25.82
C GLU A 67 15.00 10.80 25.96
N ILE A 68 15.21 10.06 24.87
CA ILE A 68 15.88 8.75 24.89
C ILE A 68 17.36 8.88 25.28
N ASN A 69 18.00 10.01 24.97
CA ASN A 69 19.40 10.29 25.30
C ASN A 69 19.61 10.89 26.70
N ARG A 70 18.56 11.04 27.53
CA ARG A 70 18.68 11.48 28.94
C ARG A 70 18.73 10.34 29.95
N PHE A 71 18.56 9.11 29.51
CA PHE A 71 18.67 7.90 30.34
C PHE A 71 19.90 7.05 29.99
N GLN A 72 20.90 7.64 29.34
CA GLN A 72 22.27 7.10 29.23
C GLN A 72 23.26 8.06 29.88
#